data_AF-A0A7D5G9G6-F1
#
_entry.id   AF-A0A7D5G9G6-F1
#
_cell.length_a   1.000
_cell.length_b   1.000
_cell.length_c   1.000
_cell.angle_alpha   90.00
_cell.angle_beta   90.00
_cell.angle_gamma   90.00
#
_symmetry.space_group_name_H-M   'P 1'
#
loop_
_entity.id
_entity.type
_entity.pdbx_description
1 polymer ?
#
loop_
_entity_poly.entity_id
_entity_poly.type
_entity_poly.pdbx_seq_one_letter_code
_entity_poly.pdbx_strand_id
1 'polypeptide(L)'
;MTTQLPCLVTMLEGTNEMRFATMDNMFRAARHQLKIWDRVAAGIEDVSKIGLKGSPTVVSKVFAPQAKTQRAEIIESESGEPRDLALTLVSKLFTQHPSASEAVVKQAA
;
A
#
# COMPACT_ATOMS: atom_id res chain seq x y z
N MET A 1 3.81 -8.34 -19.77
CA MET A 1 5.18 -7.77 -19.69
C MET A 1 6.17 -8.90 -19.91
N THR A 2 7.10 -8.71 -20.84
CA THR A 2 8.26 -9.59 -21.03
C THR A 2 9.51 -8.77 -20.76
N THR A 3 10.44 -9.29 -19.97
CA THR A 3 11.73 -8.65 -19.65
C THR A 3 12.85 -9.68 -19.70
N GLN A 4 14.10 -9.24 -19.84
CA GLN A 4 15.27 -10.12 -19.83
C GLN A 4 15.83 -10.28 -18.40
N LEU A 5 16.34 -11.47 -18.09
CA LEU A 5 17.00 -11.75 -16.81
C LEU A 5 18.50 -11.38 -16.88
N PRO A 6 19.12 -10.90 -15.79
CA PRO A 6 18.56 -10.75 -14.43
C PRO A 6 17.71 -9.48 -14.27
N CYS A 7 16.61 -9.59 -13.53
CA CYS A 7 15.74 -8.46 -13.22
C CYS A 7 15.32 -8.45 -11.73
N LEU A 8 14.99 -7.27 -11.21
CA LEU A 8 14.43 -7.09 -9.88
C LEU A 8 12.91 -7.00 -9.97
N VAL A 9 12.20 -7.77 -9.15
CA VAL A 9 10.74 -7.77 -9.07
C VAL A 9 10.31 -7.46 -7.64
N THR A 10 9.49 -6.42 -7.48
CA THR A 10 8.82 -6.11 -6.21
C THR A 10 7.42 -6.71 -6.25
N MET A 11 7.10 -7.57 -5.29
CA MET A 11 5.78 -8.19 -5.14
C MET A 11 4.88 -7.29 -4.29
N LEU A 12 3.64 -7.09 -4.72
CA LEU A 12 2.62 -6.36 -3.95
C LEU A 12 1.83 -7.30 -3.04
N GLU A 13 1.30 -6.78 -1.95
CA GLU A 13 0.35 -7.52 -1.11
C GLU A 13 -0.86 -7.99 -1.94
N GLY A 14 -1.35 -9.19 -1.65
CA GLY A 14 -2.46 -9.81 -2.39
C GLY A 14 -2.07 -10.45 -3.73
N THR A 15 -0.81 -10.35 -4.16
CA THR A 15 -0.35 -11.06 -5.39
C THR A 15 -0.39 -12.58 -5.23
N ASN A 16 -0.22 -13.07 -4.00
CA ASN A 16 -0.33 -14.48 -3.66
C ASN A 16 -0.75 -14.65 -2.19
N GLU A 17 -1.25 -15.84 -1.86
CA GLU A 17 -1.46 -16.24 -0.46
C GLU A 17 -0.23 -16.98 0.06
N MET A 18 0.11 -16.75 1.34
CA MET A 18 1.21 -17.45 1.98
C MET A 18 0.79 -18.88 2.31
N ARG A 19 1.45 -19.88 1.71
CA ARG A 19 1.19 -21.29 2.04
C ARG A 19 1.59 -21.59 3.47
N PHE A 20 0.83 -22.45 4.13
CA PHE A 20 1.26 -23.04 5.40
C PHE A 20 2.42 -24.01 5.16
N ALA A 21 3.43 -24.00 6.04
CA ALA A 21 4.56 -24.91 5.94
C ALA A 21 4.17 -26.32 6.43
N THR A 22 4.67 -27.36 5.77
CA THR A 22 4.55 -28.73 6.31
C THR A 22 5.41 -28.87 7.57
N MET A 23 5.04 -29.81 8.45
CA MET A 23 5.76 -30.06 9.70
C MET A 23 7.26 -30.33 9.47
N ASP A 24 7.60 -31.14 8.46
CA ASP A 24 9.00 -31.42 8.11
C ASP A 24 9.77 -30.16 7.71
N ASN A 25 9.14 -29.25 6.96
CA ASN A 25 9.77 -27.98 6.57
C ASN A 25 9.93 -27.05 7.77
N MET A 26 9.00 -27.06 8.73
CA MET A 26 9.15 -26.30 9.97
C MET A 26 10.34 -26.80 10.78
N PHE A 27 10.48 -28.12 10.99
CA PHE A 27 11.65 -28.67 11.67
C PHE A 27 12.96 -28.42 10.92
N ARG A 28 12.95 -28.52 9.59
CA ARG A 28 14.11 -28.20 8.76
C ARG A 28 14.53 -26.75 8.92
N ALA A 29 13.57 -25.81 8.89
CA ALA A 29 13.84 -24.39 9.08
C ALA A 29 14.38 -24.10 10.48
N ALA A 30 13.79 -24.70 11.53
CA ALA A 30 14.23 -24.51 12.91
C ALA A 30 15.67 -24.99 13.18
N ARG A 31 16.12 -26.03 12.47
CA ARG A 31 17.48 -26.59 12.59
C ARG A 31 18.48 -25.91 11.67
N HIS A 32 18.03 -25.08 10.73
CA HIS A 32 18.91 -24.48 9.75
C HIS A 32 19.83 -23.45 10.40
N GLN A 33 21.14 -23.61 10.21
CA GLN A 33 22.12 -22.62 10.67
C GLN A 33 22.13 -21.42 9.72
N LEU A 34 21.61 -20.29 10.19
CA LEU A 34 21.59 -19.05 9.42
C LEU A 34 23.00 -18.45 9.36
N LYS A 35 23.46 -18.18 8.13
CA LYS A 35 24.69 -17.41 7.92
C LYS A 35 24.42 -15.95 8.23
N ILE A 36 24.97 -15.45 9.33
CA ILE A 36 24.84 -14.05 9.75
C ILE A 36 26.00 -13.26 9.15
N TRP A 37 25.71 -12.18 8.41
CA TRP A 37 26.72 -11.28 7.89
C TRP A 37 26.71 -9.96 8.65
N ASP A 38 27.89 -9.51 9.01
CA ASP A 38 28.13 -8.11 9.34
C ASP A 38 28.64 -7.36 8.11
N ARG A 39 28.97 -6.08 8.28
CA ARG A 39 29.49 -5.24 7.18
C ARG A 39 30.80 -5.77 6.59
N VAL A 40 31.63 -6.44 7.41
CA VAL A 40 32.95 -6.93 7.00
C VAL A 40 32.77 -8.17 6.14
N ALA A 41 31.96 -9.12 6.60
CA ALA A 41 31.60 -10.33 5.85
C ALA A 41 30.85 -10.01 4.55
N ALA A 42 30.13 -8.90 4.50
CA ALA A 42 29.44 -8.41 3.30
C ALA A 42 30.36 -7.62 2.34
N GLY A 43 31.65 -7.39 2.68
CA GLY A 43 32.59 -6.66 1.83
C GLY A 43 32.32 -5.15 1.73
N ILE A 44 31.66 -4.56 2.73
CA ILE A 44 31.32 -3.13 2.73
C ILE A 44 32.44 -2.35 3.43
N GLU A 45 33.33 -1.78 2.63
CA GLU A 45 34.45 -0.97 3.10
C GLU A 45 34.00 0.44 3.52
N ASP A 46 33.15 1.06 2.70
CA ASP A 46 32.70 2.43 2.90
C ASP A 46 31.50 2.52 3.84
N VAL A 47 31.77 2.82 5.11
CA VAL A 47 30.76 2.99 6.15
C VAL A 47 29.88 4.22 5.92
N SER A 48 30.33 5.18 5.11
CA SER A 48 29.52 6.36 4.77
C SER A 48 28.36 6.05 3.83
N LYS A 49 28.30 4.85 3.24
CA LYS A 49 27.22 4.41 2.33
C LYS A 49 26.17 3.53 2.99
N ILE A 50 26.28 3.26 4.29
CA ILE A 50 25.35 2.39 5.01
C ILE A 50 24.88 3.02 6.32
N GLY A 51 23.75 2.50 6.84
CA GLY A 51 23.15 2.97 8.08
C GLY A 51 22.74 4.45 8.02
N LEU A 52 22.75 5.10 9.18
CA LEU A 52 22.35 6.51 9.28
C LEU A 52 23.24 7.45 8.46
N LYS A 53 24.57 7.19 8.42
CA LYS A 53 25.53 8.02 7.70
C LYS A 53 25.34 7.99 6.18
N GLY A 54 24.90 6.85 5.64
CA GLY A 54 24.61 6.68 4.22
C GLY A 54 23.20 7.04 3.79
N SER A 55 22.32 7.41 4.72
CA SER A 55 20.96 7.79 4.37
C SER A 55 20.90 9.26 3.91
N PRO A 56 20.50 9.55 2.67
CA PRO A 56 20.31 10.93 2.22
C PRO A 56 19.10 11.61 2.89
N THR A 57 18.18 10.83 3.46
CA THR A 57 16.97 11.32 4.12
C THR A 57 17.00 11.03 5.62
N VAL A 58 16.54 11.99 6.43
CA VAL A 58 16.42 11.84 7.89
C VAL A 58 14.98 12.12 8.32
N VAL A 59 14.37 11.17 9.03
CA VAL A 59 13.02 11.34 9.59
C VAL A 59 13.11 12.25 10.81
N SER A 60 12.63 13.49 10.68
CA SER A 60 12.72 14.51 11.75
C SER A 60 11.56 14.46 12.74
N LYS A 61 10.35 14.13 12.28
CA LYS A 61 9.14 14.07 13.11
C LYS A 61 8.19 13.01 12.61
N VAL A 62 7.71 12.18 13.54
CA VAL A 62 6.62 11.22 13.30
C VAL A 62 5.42 11.68 14.11
N PHE A 63 4.26 11.80 13.47
CA PHE A 63 3.01 12.17 14.11
C PHE A 63 1.87 11.34 13.53
N ALA A 64 0.88 11.01 14.36
CA ALA A 64 -0.34 10.37 13.89
C ALA A 64 -1.21 11.40 13.16
N PRO A 65 -1.81 11.05 12.01
CA PRO A 65 -2.78 11.92 11.36
C PRO A 65 -3.99 12.13 12.29
N GLN A 66 -4.49 13.35 12.34
CA GLN A 66 -5.69 13.66 13.13
C GLN A 66 -6.91 13.03 12.48
N ALA A 67 -7.82 12.49 13.30
CA ALA A 67 -9.10 11.98 12.81
C ALA A 67 -9.88 13.11 12.12
N LYS A 68 -10.62 12.78 11.05
CA LYS A 68 -11.50 13.76 10.40
C LYS A 68 -12.57 14.20 11.40
N THR A 69 -12.70 15.51 11.61
CA THR A 69 -13.72 16.08 12.49
C THR A 69 -15.10 16.13 11.85
N GLN A 70 -15.16 16.13 10.52
CA GLN A 70 -16.41 16.13 9.77
C GLN A 70 -17.10 14.78 9.87
N ARG A 71 -18.34 14.77 10.36
CA ARG A 71 -19.19 13.58 10.36
C ARG A 71 -19.57 13.23 8.92
N ALA A 72 -19.69 11.92 8.65
CA ALA A 72 -20.25 11.45 7.40
C ALA A 72 -21.71 11.94 7.28
N GLU A 73 -22.07 12.44 6.10
CA GLU A 73 -23.45 12.78 5.77
C GLU A 73 -24.19 11.51 5.35
N ILE A 74 -25.32 11.23 5.99
CA ILE A 74 -26.24 10.18 5.54
C ILE A 74 -27.15 10.79 4.47
N ILE A 75 -27.21 10.16 3.30
CA ILE A 75 -28.07 10.62 2.22
C ILE A 75 -29.46 10.01 2.40
N GLU A 76 -30.47 10.88 2.45
CA GLU A 76 -31.89 10.49 2.51
C GLU A 76 -32.60 10.93 1.22
N SER A 77 -33.66 10.21 0.85
CA SER A 77 -34.54 10.51 -0.29
C SER A 77 -36.01 10.38 0.13
N GLU A 78 -36.89 11.19 -0.42
CA GLU A 78 -38.31 11.24 -0.04
C GLU A 78 -39.05 9.91 -0.23
N SER A 79 -38.74 9.15 -1.30
CA SER A 79 -39.38 7.87 -1.60
C SER A 79 -38.81 6.69 -0.79
N GLY A 80 -37.61 6.84 -0.22
CA GLY A 80 -36.83 5.74 0.35
C GLY A 80 -36.41 4.67 -0.67
N GLU A 81 -36.70 4.85 -1.96
CA GLU A 81 -36.40 3.89 -3.01
C GLU A 81 -34.89 3.89 -3.32
N PRO A 82 -34.24 2.72 -3.49
CA PRO A 82 -32.79 2.64 -3.75
C PRO A 82 -32.33 3.46 -4.95
N ARG A 83 -33.19 3.61 -5.96
CA ARG A 83 -32.89 4.38 -7.17
C ARG A 83 -32.76 5.88 -6.88
N ASP A 84 -33.66 6.42 -6.07
CA ASP A 84 -33.70 7.86 -5.78
C ASP A 84 -32.59 8.25 -4.81
N LEU A 85 -32.21 7.36 -3.88
CA LEU A 85 -31.01 7.50 -3.06
C LEU A 85 -29.74 7.59 -3.91
N ALA A 86 -29.58 6.71 -4.90
CA ALA A 86 -28.41 6.70 -5.78
C ALA A 86 -28.31 7.99 -6.61
N LEU A 87 -29.42 8.47 -7.16
CA LEU A 87 -29.47 9.74 -7.91
C LEU A 87 -29.13 10.94 -7.02
N THR A 88 -29.65 10.96 -5.80
CA THR A 88 -29.38 12.03 -4.82
C THR A 88 -27.91 12.03 -4.39
N LEU A 89 -27.33 10.85 -4.15
CA LEU A 89 -25.91 10.69 -3.81
C LEU A 89 -25.00 11.21 -4.93
N VAL A 90 -25.24 10.79 -6.17
CA VAL A 90 -24.42 11.20 -7.33
C VAL A 90 -24.50 12.71 -7.54
N SER A 91 -25.70 13.28 -7.43
CA SER A 91 -25.91 14.72 -7.59
C SER A 91 -25.16 15.53 -6.53
N LYS A 92 -25.22 15.11 -5.25
CA LYS A 92 -24.47 15.76 -4.16
C LYS A 92 -22.96 15.58 -4.32
N LEU A 93 -22.51 14.39 -4.70
CA LEU A 93 -21.09 14.09 -4.91
C LEU A 93 -20.49 14.98 -6.01
N PHE A 94 -21.17 15.12 -7.15
CA PHE A 94 -20.68 15.96 -8.25
C PHE A 94 -20.74 17.45 -7.95
N THR A 95 -21.66 17.88 -7.08
CA THR A 95 -21.68 19.25 -6.57
C THR A 95 -20.50 19.52 -5.65
N GLN A 96 -20.15 18.58 -4.75
CA GLN A 96 -19.05 18.73 -3.80
C GLN A 96 -17.67 18.50 -4.42
N HIS A 97 -17.58 17.64 -5.45
CA HIS A 97 -16.34 17.26 -6.12
C HIS A 97 -16.49 17.32 -7.66
N PRO A 98 -16.40 18.51 -8.27
CA PRO A 98 -16.56 18.67 -9.72
C PRO A 98 -15.56 17.85 -10.55
N SER A 99 -14.33 17.69 -10.06
CA SER A 99 -13.28 16.89 -10.72
C SER A 99 -13.62 15.40 -10.83
N ALA A 100 -14.44 14.87 -9.92
CA ALA A 100 -14.92 13.49 -9.98
C ALA A 100 -15.91 13.31 -11.14
N SER A 101 -16.78 14.29 -11.38
CA SER A 101 -17.72 14.28 -12.51
C SER A 101 -16.96 14.26 -13.84
N GLU A 102 -15.96 15.14 -13.99
CA GLU A 102 -15.13 15.23 -15.20
C GLU A 102 -14.37 13.93 -15.47
N ALA A 103 -13.83 13.28 -14.44
CA ALA A 103 -13.13 12.01 -14.56
C ALA A 103 -14.06 10.87 -15.03
N VAL A 104 -15.28 10.81 -14.51
CA VAL A 104 -16.27 9.78 -14.90
C VAL A 104 -16.72 9.95 -16.35
N VAL A 105 -17.00 11.19 -16.77
CA VAL A 105 -17.38 11.48 -18.16
C VAL A 105 -16.25 11.10 -19.11
N LYS A 106 -15.00 11.40 -18.75
CA LYS A 106 -13.82 11.06 -19.58
C LYS A 106 -13.58 9.56 -19.71
N GLN A 107 -13.99 8.76 -18.73
CA GLN A 107 -13.80 7.30 -18.75
C GLN A 107 -14.95 6.55 -19.45
N ALA A 108 -16.11 7.19 -19.56
CA ALA A 108 -17.28 6.66 -20.26
C ALA A 108 -17.33 7.01 -21.76
N ALA A 109 -16.50 7.95 -22.21
CA ALA A 109 -16.29 8.32 -23.62
C ALA A 109 -15.20 7.45 -24.26
#